data_AF-A0A182EIR4-F1
#
_entry.id   AF-A0A182EIR4-F1
#
_cell.length_a   1.000
_cell.length_b   1.000
_cell.length_c   1.000
_cell.angle_alpha   90.00
_cell.angle_beta   90.00
_cell.angle_gamma   90.00
#
_symmetry.space_group_name_H-M   'P 1'
#
loop_
_entity.id
_entity.type
_entity.pdbx_description
1 polymer ?
#
loop_
_entity_poly.entity_id
_entity_poly.type
_entity_poly.pdbx_seq_one_letter_code
_entity_poly.pdbx_strand_id
1 'polypeptide(L)'
;MNFVPRFHGLRYEPNSKFPRTDRVMHSIEYSGEDVSLRETAMFFNVKFKAGVITLWLPIRCFSKGKKSTATLKYLQRQWSDEFSKKAREHSYRARSAYKLLEINEKYKIIEPGMVVVDVGAAPGSWCQVVADIVQPNLYDDAFILGIDLQPIVPISGVNFLDLSDITAQKTHENMKKLLNGRSVDVVISDMAPNPTGDGGIDHERILSLCSTVLELSVKKSVIPLVKNGTLLCKIWDGPRREEFIERLKRDFGKVYTVKPKASRDHSAEVYLLAIKKLL
;
A
#
# COMPACT_ATOMS: atom_id res chain seq x y z
N MET A 1 48.62 15.78 -4.47
CA MET A 1 49.29 14.57 -3.95
C MET A 1 48.24 13.81 -3.15
N ASN A 2 47.45 12.97 -3.80
CA ASN A 2 47.62 11.50 -3.93
C ASN A 2 47.62 10.80 -2.57
N PHE A 3 46.58 9.98 -2.33
CA PHE A 3 46.78 8.54 -2.12
C PHE A 3 45.47 7.79 -2.44
N VAL A 4 45.53 6.96 -3.48
CA VAL A 4 44.50 5.97 -3.85
C VAL A 4 45.08 4.61 -3.49
N PRO A 5 44.31 3.70 -2.84
CA PRO A 5 44.61 2.29 -2.93
C PRO A 5 43.63 1.62 -3.90
N ARG A 6 44.17 1.13 -5.02
CA ARG A 6 43.57 0.00 -5.78
C ARG A 6 44.09 -1.29 -5.17
N PHE A 7 43.23 -2.30 -5.04
CA PHE A 7 43.68 -3.69 -5.08
C PHE A 7 42.86 -4.50 -6.07
N HIS A 8 43.61 -5.32 -6.81
CA HIS A 8 43.20 -6.17 -7.92
C HIS A 8 42.41 -7.40 -7.43
N GLY A 9 41.59 -7.95 -8.33
CA GLY A 9 40.70 -9.06 -8.03
C GLY A 9 41.37 -10.42 -7.89
N LEU A 10 40.60 -11.35 -7.30
CA LEU A 10 40.70 -12.78 -7.51
C LEU A 10 39.28 -13.34 -7.65
N ARG A 11 38.99 -13.99 -8.79
CA ARG A 11 37.84 -14.89 -8.94
C ARG A 11 38.23 -16.27 -8.44
N TYR A 12 37.37 -16.92 -7.64
CA TYR A 12 37.10 -18.36 -7.69
C TYR A 12 35.79 -18.66 -6.91
N GLU A 13 34.80 -19.27 -7.58
CA GLU A 13 33.68 -20.04 -6.98
C GLU A 13 34.16 -21.48 -6.63
N PRO A 14 33.35 -22.46 -6.18
CA PRO A 14 32.11 -22.53 -5.39
C PRO A 14 32.26 -23.47 -4.17
N ASN A 15 31.17 -23.66 -3.40
CA ASN A 15 30.90 -24.77 -2.47
C ASN A 15 31.53 -24.79 -1.06
N SER A 16 30.69 -24.38 -0.10
CA SER A 16 30.14 -25.23 0.97
C SER A 16 30.40 -24.80 2.43
N LYS A 17 29.30 -24.93 3.19
CA LYS A 17 29.15 -24.98 4.67
C LYS A 17 29.12 -23.65 5.41
N PHE A 18 27.90 -23.13 5.58
CA PHE A 18 27.52 -22.15 6.61
C PHE A 18 28.13 -22.52 7.98
N PRO A 19 28.78 -21.57 8.70
CA PRO A 19 29.20 -21.81 10.08
C PRO A 19 27.98 -21.77 11.01
N ARG A 20 27.92 -22.71 11.96
CA ARG A 20 26.91 -22.78 13.02
C ARG A 20 26.97 -21.49 13.85
N THR A 21 25.82 -20.83 14.02
CA THR A 21 25.66 -19.71 14.95
C THR A 21 25.42 -20.26 16.36
N ASP A 22 26.33 -20.00 17.29
CA ASP A 22 26.07 -20.25 18.72
C ASP A 22 25.06 -19.22 19.23
N ARG A 23 23.92 -19.72 19.71
CA ARG A 23 22.79 -18.92 20.19
C ARG A 23 23.00 -18.66 21.68
N VAL A 24 23.55 -17.51 22.05
CA VAL A 24 23.64 -17.10 23.46
C VAL A 24 22.42 -16.23 23.78
N MET A 25 21.49 -16.77 24.56
CA MET A 25 20.36 -16.04 25.13
C MET A 25 20.76 -15.55 26.52
N HIS A 26 20.84 -14.23 26.73
CA HIS A 26 20.80 -13.66 28.06
C HIS A 26 19.42 -13.04 28.28
N SER A 27 18.69 -13.54 29.27
CA SER A 27 17.45 -12.95 29.75
C SER A 27 17.76 -11.90 30.81
N ILE A 28 17.31 -10.67 30.62
CA ILE A 28 17.26 -9.65 31.68
C ILE A 28 15.78 -9.55 32.07
N GLU A 29 15.47 -9.88 33.34
CA GLU A 29 14.14 -9.69 33.91
C GLU A 29 14.06 -8.30 34.56
N TYR A 30 13.00 -7.56 34.25
CA TYR A 30 12.60 -6.37 35.00
C TYR A 30 11.25 -6.65 35.67
N SER A 31 11.18 -6.44 36.98
CA SER A 31 9.99 -6.51 37.81
C SER A 31 9.28 -5.16 37.84
N GLY A 32 8.07 -5.09 37.31
CA GLY A 32 7.17 -3.95 37.41
C GLY A 32 5.78 -4.33 36.89
N GLU A 33 4.77 -4.11 37.71
CA GLU A 33 3.35 -4.35 37.42
C GLU A 33 2.83 -3.29 36.44
N ASP A 34 2.65 -3.65 35.17
CA ASP A 34 1.51 -3.23 34.33
C ASP A 34 1.57 -3.89 32.94
N VAL A 35 0.40 -4.21 32.41
CA VAL A 35 0.19 -5.15 31.29
C VAL A 35 0.35 -4.46 29.91
N SER A 36 1.00 -5.19 29.00
CA SER A 36 1.05 -5.03 27.54
C SER A 36 2.02 -3.99 26.95
N LEU A 37 3.27 -4.43 26.75
CA LEU A 37 4.07 -4.34 25.53
C LEU A 37 5.51 -4.74 25.91
N ARG A 38 5.84 -6.03 25.81
CA ARG A 38 7.23 -6.49 25.96
C ARG A 38 7.90 -6.43 24.58
N GLU A 39 8.50 -5.30 24.24
CA GLU A 39 9.48 -5.24 23.15
C GLU A 39 10.73 -6.00 23.60
N THR A 40 10.92 -7.23 23.10
CA THR A 40 12.17 -7.96 23.30
C THR A 40 13.06 -7.68 22.10
N ALA A 41 14.03 -6.78 22.23
CA ALA A 41 15.06 -6.60 21.22
C ALA A 41 15.99 -7.83 21.25
N MET A 42 16.07 -8.59 20.16
CA MET A 42 17.10 -9.63 20.00
C MET A 42 18.33 -9.02 19.32
N PHE A 43 19.48 -9.16 19.98
CA PHE A 43 20.77 -8.77 19.40
C PHE A 43 21.33 -9.94 18.58
N PHE A 44 21.55 -9.72 17.28
CA PHE A 44 22.35 -10.62 16.47
C PHE A 44 23.72 -10.01 16.26
N ASN A 45 24.74 -10.64 16.85
CA ASN A 45 26.14 -10.33 16.56
C ASN A 45 26.61 -11.30 15.47
N VAL A 46 26.92 -10.77 14.29
CA VAL A 46 27.55 -11.56 13.23
C VAL A 46 29.06 -11.29 13.29
N LYS A 47 29.83 -12.33 13.61
CA LYS A 47 31.29 -12.27 13.65
C LYS A 47 31.85 -12.53 12.25
N PHE A 48 32.60 -11.57 11.71
CA PHE A 48 33.45 -11.76 10.54
C PHE A 48 34.93 -11.74 10.97
N LYS A 49 35.82 -12.27 10.12
CA LYS A 49 37.28 -12.33 10.39
C LYS A 49 37.93 -10.95 10.66
N ALA A 50 37.26 -9.85 10.33
CA ALA A 50 37.76 -8.47 10.49
C ALA A 50 36.99 -7.63 11.54
N GLY A 51 36.04 -8.20 12.29
CA GLY A 51 35.28 -7.46 13.31
C GLY A 51 33.86 -7.98 13.54
N VAL A 52 33.20 -7.47 14.58
CA VAL A 52 31.80 -7.75 14.92
C VAL A 52 30.92 -6.62 14.42
N ILE A 53 29.89 -6.92 13.63
CA ILE A 53 28.84 -5.96 13.30
C ILE A 53 27.58 -6.37 14.09
N THR A 54 27.07 -5.45 14.90
CA THR A 54 25.80 -5.63 15.61
C THR A 54 24.67 -5.07 14.72
N LEU A 55 23.80 -5.94 14.23
CA LEU A 55 22.66 -5.53 13.42
C LEU A 55 21.44 -5.31 14.33
N TRP A 56 20.83 -4.14 14.26
CA TRP A 56 19.57 -3.85 14.97
C TRP A 56 18.40 -4.22 14.06
N LEU A 57 17.82 -5.40 14.29
CA LEU A 57 16.60 -5.83 13.59
C LEU A 57 15.44 -5.79 14.58
N PRO A 58 14.42 -4.93 14.38
CA PRO A 58 13.21 -4.99 15.19
C PRO A 58 12.42 -6.24 14.80
N ILE A 59 12.62 -7.33 15.54
CA ILE A 59 11.78 -8.53 15.43
C ILE A 59 10.54 -8.28 16.27
N ARG A 60 9.39 -8.07 15.59
CA ARG A 60 8.08 -8.07 16.25
C ARG A 60 7.78 -9.48 16.76
N CYS A 61 8.15 -9.78 18.00
CA CYS A 61 7.71 -10.97 18.70
C CYS A 61 6.23 -10.83 19.04
N PHE A 62 5.35 -11.35 18.18
CA PHE A 62 3.95 -11.50 18.51
C PHE A 62 3.82 -12.45 19.72
N SER A 63 3.16 -12.00 20.78
CA SER A 63 2.88 -12.84 21.94
C SER A 63 2.08 -14.08 21.48
N LYS A 64 2.45 -15.25 22.02
CA LYS A 64 1.76 -16.54 21.78
C LYS A 64 0.41 -16.56 22.49
N GLY A 65 -0.51 -15.69 22.12
CA GLY A 65 -1.94 -15.84 22.44
C GLY A 65 -2.56 -16.93 21.56
N LYS A 66 -3.44 -17.77 22.11
CA LYS A 66 -4.28 -18.67 21.30
C LYS A 66 -5.13 -17.82 20.35
N LYS A 67 -4.82 -17.82 19.05
CA LYS A 67 -5.62 -17.12 18.04
C LYS A 67 -7.01 -17.75 17.98
N SER A 68 -8.06 -16.92 17.90
CA SER A 68 -9.44 -17.42 17.80
C SER A 68 -9.61 -18.34 16.59
N THR A 69 -10.55 -19.29 16.67
CA THR A 69 -10.85 -20.23 15.59
C THR A 69 -11.25 -19.51 14.29
N ALA A 70 -11.88 -18.33 14.40
CA ALA A 70 -12.20 -17.47 13.27
C ALA A 70 -10.95 -16.82 12.65
N THR A 71 -10.01 -16.35 13.47
CA THR A 71 -8.71 -15.82 13.01
C THR A 71 -7.89 -16.91 12.32
N LEU A 72 -7.85 -18.13 12.87
CA LEU A 72 -7.16 -19.26 12.24
C LEU A 72 -7.78 -19.65 10.91
N LYS A 73 -9.12 -19.74 10.82
CA LYS A 73 -9.83 -19.99 9.56
C LYS A 73 -9.59 -18.87 8.53
N TYR A 74 -9.58 -17.60 8.95
CA TYR A 74 -9.22 -16.47 8.08
C TYR A 74 -7.80 -16.60 7.55
N LEU A 75 -6.82 -16.85 8.42
CA LEU A 75 -5.41 -17.03 8.04
C LEU A 75 -5.24 -18.24 7.09
N GLN A 76 -5.93 -19.34 7.35
CA GLN A 76 -5.89 -20.53 6.49
C GLN A 76 -6.48 -20.24 5.11
N ARG A 77 -7.61 -19.53 5.02
CA ARG A 77 -8.17 -19.07 3.72
C ARG A 77 -7.21 -18.14 2.98
N GLN A 78 -6.54 -17.24 3.69
CA GLN A 78 -5.52 -16.35 3.12
C GLN A 78 -4.26 -17.10 2.67
N TRP A 79 -4.01 -18.29 3.22
CA TRP A 79 -2.88 -19.13 2.80
C TRP A 79 -3.24 -20.00 1.60
N SER A 80 -4.48 -20.50 1.52
CA SER A 80 -4.96 -21.35 0.43
C SER A 80 -5.36 -20.57 -0.83
N ASP A 81 -5.67 -19.29 -0.68
CA ASP A 81 -6.11 -18.41 -1.77
C ASP A 81 -5.03 -18.21 -2.86
N GLU A 82 -5.41 -18.44 -4.11
CA GLU A 82 -4.54 -18.38 -5.29
C GLU A 82 -3.83 -17.02 -5.40
N PHE A 83 -4.57 -15.92 -5.28
CA PHE A 83 -3.99 -14.57 -5.40
C PHE A 83 -3.06 -14.22 -4.24
N SER A 84 -3.26 -14.82 -3.07
CA SER A 84 -2.33 -14.67 -1.94
C SER A 84 -1.04 -15.45 -2.15
N LYS A 85 -1.07 -16.59 -2.85
CA LYS A 85 0.14 -17.30 -3.29
C LYS A 85 0.88 -16.51 -4.36
N LYS A 86 0.17 -16.09 -5.40
CA LYS A 86 0.70 -15.25 -6.48
C LYS A 86 1.31 -13.94 -5.98
N ALA A 87 0.73 -13.33 -4.94
CA ALA A 87 1.30 -12.12 -4.33
C ALA A 87 2.63 -12.40 -3.65
N ARG A 88 2.78 -13.54 -2.96
CA ARG A 88 4.06 -13.95 -2.35
C ARG A 88 5.10 -14.28 -3.41
N GLU A 89 4.70 -15.01 -4.46
CA GLU A 89 5.57 -15.38 -5.59
C GLU A 89 6.12 -14.15 -6.30
N HIS A 90 5.28 -13.13 -6.55
CA HIS A 90 5.68 -11.88 -7.18
C HIS A 90 6.11 -10.78 -6.18
N SER A 91 6.27 -11.12 -4.90
CA SER A 91 6.70 -10.18 -3.85
C SER A 91 5.81 -8.92 -3.69
N TYR A 92 4.53 -9.02 -4.04
CA TYR A 92 3.53 -8.03 -3.67
C TYR A 92 3.10 -8.19 -2.21
N ARG A 93 2.94 -7.05 -1.52
CA ARG A 93 2.60 -7.01 -0.08
C ARG A 93 1.22 -7.57 0.25
N ALA A 94 0.30 -7.55 -0.72
CA ALA A 94 -1.04 -8.07 -0.56
C ALA A 94 -1.63 -8.54 -1.88
N ARG A 95 -2.61 -9.47 -1.79
CA ARG A 95 -3.37 -9.96 -2.95
C ARG A 95 -4.14 -8.87 -3.70
N SER A 96 -4.43 -7.75 -3.05
CA SER A 96 -5.15 -6.61 -3.66
C SER A 96 -4.37 -6.01 -4.83
N ALA A 97 -3.05 -6.20 -4.92
CA ALA A 97 -2.24 -5.85 -6.10
C ALA A 97 -2.87 -6.40 -7.40
N TYR A 98 -3.35 -7.65 -7.39
CA TYR A 98 -3.95 -8.28 -8.57
C TYR A 98 -5.26 -7.62 -9.01
N LYS A 99 -5.99 -6.97 -8.10
CA LYS A 99 -7.19 -6.21 -8.48
C LYS A 99 -6.82 -5.03 -9.35
N LEU A 100 -5.80 -4.26 -8.96
CA LEU A 100 -5.33 -3.12 -9.75
C LEU A 100 -4.68 -3.57 -11.06
N LEU A 101 -3.89 -4.66 -11.04
CA LEU A 101 -3.32 -5.24 -12.26
C LEU A 101 -4.41 -5.63 -13.27
N GLU A 102 -5.46 -6.34 -12.83
CA GLU A 102 -6.58 -6.74 -13.69
C GLU A 102 -7.38 -5.54 -14.22
N ILE A 103 -7.63 -4.53 -13.37
CA ILE A 103 -8.30 -3.30 -13.78
C ILE A 103 -7.44 -2.57 -14.82
N ASN A 104 -6.14 -2.42 -14.56
CA ASN A 104 -5.25 -1.73 -15.49
C ASN A 104 -5.04 -2.51 -16.79
N GLU A 105 -4.99 -3.84 -16.75
CA GLU A 105 -4.91 -4.69 -17.94
C GLU A 105 -6.08 -4.42 -18.89
N LYS A 106 -7.30 -4.33 -18.34
CA LYS A 106 -8.53 -4.13 -19.11
C LYS A 106 -8.75 -2.69 -19.55
N TYR A 107 -8.46 -1.71 -18.70
CA TYR A 107 -8.84 -0.31 -18.93
C TYR A 107 -7.68 0.62 -19.24
N LYS A 108 -6.43 0.18 -19.08
CA LYS A 108 -5.20 0.94 -19.37
C LYS A 108 -5.24 2.34 -18.74
N ILE A 109 -5.52 2.38 -17.44
CA ILE A 109 -5.73 3.63 -16.70
C ILE A 109 -4.43 4.25 -16.16
N ILE A 110 -3.35 3.46 -16.04
CA ILE A 110 -2.03 3.88 -15.57
C ILE A 110 -1.01 3.49 -16.64
N GLU A 111 -0.19 4.45 -17.02
CA GLU A 111 0.87 4.33 -18.03
C GLU A 111 2.21 4.88 -17.48
N PRO A 112 3.35 4.54 -18.12
CA PRO A 112 4.64 5.09 -17.75
C PRO A 112 4.65 6.63 -17.77
N GLY A 113 5.36 7.25 -16.81
CA GLY A 113 5.49 8.71 -16.75
C GLY A 113 4.37 9.46 -16.01
N MET A 114 3.28 8.80 -15.62
CA MET A 114 2.13 9.46 -14.99
C MET A 114 2.37 9.91 -13.55
N VAL A 115 1.60 10.91 -13.12
CA VAL A 115 1.43 11.32 -11.73
C VAL A 115 0.24 10.59 -11.12
N VAL A 116 0.49 9.73 -10.13
CA VAL A 116 -0.54 8.87 -9.51
C VAL A 116 -0.62 9.10 -8.00
N VAL A 117 -1.85 9.22 -7.49
CA VAL A 117 -2.13 9.32 -6.05
C VAL A 117 -2.95 8.13 -5.59
N ASP A 118 -2.44 7.42 -4.59
CA ASP A 118 -3.06 6.25 -3.95
C ASP A 118 -3.56 6.62 -2.55
N VAL A 119 -4.89 6.65 -2.36
CA VAL A 119 -5.53 7.02 -1.09
C VAL A 119 -6.06 5.77 -0.38
N GLY A 120 -5.62 5.55 0.86
CA GLY A 120 -5.81 4.27 1.54
C GLY A 120 -4.76 3.26 1.09
N ALA A 121 -3.51 3.73 0.97
CA ALA A 121 -2.43 3.00 0.33
C ALA A 121 -1.92 1.80 1.14
N ALA A 122 -2.13 1.73 2.45
CA ALA A 122 -1.55 0.67 3.29
C ALA A 122 -2.13 -0.71 2.90
N PRO A 123 -1.29 -1.77 2.79
CA PRO A 123 0.12 -1.85 3.16
C PRO A 123 1.12 -1.41 2.07
N GLY A 124 0.65 -0.86 0.96
CA GLY A 124 1.46 -0.36 -0.17
C GLY A 124 1.40 -1.25 -1.41
N SER A 125 0.51 -2.24 -1.48
CA SER A 125 0.45 -3.18 -2.61
C SER A 125 0.02 -2.53 -3.92
N TRP A 126 -0.87 -1.54 -3.88
CA TRP A 126 -1.24 -0.77 -5.07
C TRP A 126 -0.11 0.17 -5.48
N CYS A 127 0.52 0.87 -4.53
CA CYS A 127 1.75 1.61 -4.77
C CYS A 127 2.88 0.78 -5.42
N GLN A 128 3.06 -0.50 -5.08
CA GLN A 128 4.03 -1.37 -5.78
C GLN A 128 3.67 -1.53 -7.26
N VAL A 129 2.42 -1.87 -7.54
CA VAL A 129 1.92 -2.03 -8.92
C VAL A 129 2.06 -0.71 -9.69
N VAL A 130 1.72 0.42 -9.07
CA VAL A 130 1.88 1.74 -9.69
C VAL A 130 3.35 2.02 -10.00
N ALA A 131 4.28 1.76 -9.07
CA ALA A 131 5.71 1.98 -9.29
C ALA A 131 6.26 1.12 -10.44
N ASP A 132 5.83 -0.13 -10.54
CA ASP A 132 6.22 -1.04 -11.63
C ASP A 132 5.78 -0.51 -13.01
N ILE A 133 4.60 0.10 -13.09
CA ILE A 133 4.00 0.59 -14.36
C ILE A 133 4.48 2.00 -14.70
N VAL A 134 4.46 2.92 -13.73
CA VAL A 134 4.78 4.35 -13.91
C VAL A 134 6.28 4.57 -14.11
N GLN A 135 7.11 3.74 -13.48
CA GLN A 135 8.58 3.77 -13.59
C GLN A 135 9.19 5.13 -13.22
N PRO A 136 8.99 5.62 -11.98
CA PRO A 136 9.43 6.95 -11.53
C PRO A 136 10.95 7.17 -11.54
N ASN A 137 11.74 6.10 -11.67
CA ASN A 137 13.21 6.20 -11.81
C ASN A 137 13.66 6.34 -13.27
N LEU A 138 12.76 6.20 -14.24
CA LEU A 138 13.04 6.29 -15.68
C LEU A 138 12.40 7.53 -16.34
N TYR A 139 11.35 8.08 -15.75
CA TYR A 139 10.64 9.25 -16.26
C TYR A 139 10.72 10.39 -15.24
N ASP A 140 11.33 11.51 -15.63
CA ASP A 140 11.56 12.64 -14.71
C ASP A 140 10.26 13.30 -14.20
N ASP A 141 9.20 13.28 -15.01
CA ASP A 141 7.89 13.84 -14.67
C ASP A 141 7.01 12.89 -13.84
N ALA A 142 7.36 11.60 -13.77
CA ALA A 142 6.59 10.61 -13.02
C ALA A 142 6.64 10.91 -11.51
N PHE A 143 5.49 10.77 -10.86
CA PHE A 143 5.38 11.01 -9.43
C PHE A 143 4.31 10.15 -8.80
N ILE A 144 4.64 9.48 -7.69
CA ILE A 144 3.69 8.62 -6.97
C ILE A 144 3.60 9.11 -5.54
N LEU A 145 2.37 9.31 -5.06
CA LEU A 145 2.07 9.68 -3.68
C LEU A 145 1.06 8.70 -3.07
N GLY A 146 1.46 7.97 -2.05
CA GLY A 146 0.58 7.15 -1.22
C GLY A 146 0.20 7.86 0.08
N ILE A 147 -1.07 7.79 0.48
CA ILE A 147 -1.57 8.37 1.73
C ILE A 147 -2.36 7.33 2.50
N ASP A 148 -2.10 7.20 3.79
CA ASP A 148 -2.85 6.30 4.67
C ASP A 148 -2.79 6.71 6.14
N LEU A 149 -3.76 6.27 6.93
CA LEU A 149 -3.79 6.39 8.39
C LEU A 149 -2.79 5.43 9.07
N GLN A 150 -2.36 4.38 8.38
CA GLN A 150 -1.46 3.35 8.88
C GLN A 150 -0.03 3.59 8.37
N PRO A 151 0.99 3.13 9.12
CA PRO A 151 2.39 3.22 8.68
C PRO A 151 2.62 2.35 7.44
N ILE A 152 3.42 2.84 6.49
CA ILE A 152 3.75 2.12 5.26
C ILE A 152 5.26 1.94 5.15
N VAL A 153 5.70 0.70 4.93
CA VAL A 153 7.13 0.45 4.65
C VAL A 153 7.50 1.15 3.34
N PRO A 154 8.63 1.87 3.25
CA PRO A 154 9.01 2.57 2.01
C PRO A 154 9.06 1.67 0.77
N ILE A 155 8.75 2.26 -0.39
CA ILE A 155 8.86 1.64 -1.72
C ILE A 155 9.70 2.59 -2.57
N SER A 156 10.68 2.04 -3.31
CA SER A 156 11.52 2.86 -4.18
C SER A 156 10.67 3.61 -5.21
N GLY A 157 10.92 4.92 -5.36
CA GLY A 157 10.19 5.77 -6.30
C GLY A 157 8.79 6.22 -5.84
N VAL A 158 8.38 5.89 -4.60
CA VAL A 158 7.07 6.28 -4.06
C VAL A 158 7.24 7.20 -2.85
N ASN A 159 6.52 8.32 -2.85
CA ASN A 159 6.42 9.23 -1.71
C ASN A 159 5.24 8.83 -0.84
N PHE A 160 5.37 8.93 0.48
CA PHE A 160 4.31 8.57 1.41
C PHE A 160 3.97 9.71 2.38
N LEU A 161 2.69 9.86 2.63
CA LEU A 161 2.12 10.49 3.82
C LEU A 161 1.39 9.41 4.61
N ASP A 162 2.15 8.60 5.35
CA ASP A 162 1.59 7.64 6.27
C ASP A 162 1.19 8.31 7.59
N LEU A 163 0.44 7.59 8.45
CA LEU A 163 -0.11 8.13 9.70
C LEU A 163 -0.89 9.45 9.51
N SER A 164 -1.52 9.61 8.35
CA SER A 164 -2.14 10.85 7.90
C SER A 164 -3.61 10.65 7.57
N ASP A 165 -4.47 11.44 8.19
CA ASP A 165 -5.90 11.44 7.91
C ASP A 165 -6.19 12.29 6.67
N ILE A 166 -6.73 11.67 5.62
CA ILE A 166 -7.07 12.35 4.37
C ILE A 166 -8.14 13.43 4.54
N THR A 167 -8.89 13.44 5.64
CA THR A 167 -9.88 14.49 5.95
C THR A 167 -9.26 15.71 6.63
N ALA A 168 -8.04 15.57 7.20
CA ALA A 168 -7.41 16.63 7.98
C ALA A 168 -6.75 17.69 7.09
N GLN A 169 -6.93 18.96 7.46
CA GLN A 169 -6.37 20.12 6.74
C GLN A 169 -4.85 20.07 6.64
N LYS A 170 -4.16 19.63 7.71
CA LYS A 170 -2.70 19.44 7.72
C LYS A 170 -2.25 18.43 6.66
N THR A 171 -3.01 17.36 6.47
CA THR A 171 -2.72 16.37 5.41
C THR A 171 -2.88 17.00 4.04
N HIS A 172 -3.92 17.81 3.82
CA HIS A 172 -4.12 18.52 2.54
C HIS A 172 -2.95 19.45 2.22
N GLU A 173 -2.43 20.18 3.20
CA GLU A 173 -1.27 21.05 3.05
C GLU A 173 0.00 20.26 2.70
N ASN A 174 0.23 19.15 3.39
CA ASN A 174 1.36 18.27 3.11
C ASN A 174 1.27 17.64 1.71
N MET A 175 0.08 17.22 1.29
CA MET A 175 -0.17 16.69 -0.05
C MET A 175 0.14 17.73 -1.12
N LYS A 176 -0.37 18.96 -0.97
CA LYS A 176 -0.08 20.06 -1.89
C LYS A 176 1.41 20.36 -1.98
N LYS A 177 2.10 20.35 -0.83
CA LYS A 177 3.55 20.56 -0.77
C LYS A 177 4.33 19.46 -1.50
N LEU A 178 3.97 18.19 -1.30
CA LEU A 178 4.63 17.07 -1.98
C LEU A 178 4.35 17.03 -3.49
N LEU A 179 3.10 17.30 -3.89
CA LEU A 179 2.73 17.41 -5.30
C LEU A 179 3.47 18.57 -5.98
N ASN A 180 3.78 19.65 -5.24
CA ASN A 180 4.59 20.77 -5.69
C ASN A 180 4.09 21.36 -7.03
N GLY A 181 2.78 21.61 -7.11
CA GLY A 181 2.13 22.15 -8.31
C GLY A 181 1.85 21.13 -9.42
N ARG A 182 2.27 19.86 -9.28
CA ARG A 182 1.90 18.80 -10.23
C ARG A 182 0.39 18.59 -10.23
N SER A 183 -0.15 18.45 -11.43
CA SER A 183 -1.49 17.91 -11.62
C SER A 183 -1.43 16.38 -11.64
N VAL A 184 -2.52 15.73 -11.29
CA VAL A 184 -2.59 14.27 -11.10
C VAL A 184 -3.34 13.63 -12.26
N ASP A 185 -2.75 12.61 -12.87
CA ASP A 185 -3.35 11.86 -13.97
C ASP A 185 -4.37 10.84 -13.48
N VAL A 186 -4.03 10.16 -12.37
CA VAL A 186 -4.82 9.08 -11.81
C VAL A 186 -4.90 9.17 -10.30
N VAL A 187 -6.12 9.15 -9.77
CA VAL A 187 -6.38 8.95 -8.34
C VAL A 187 -6.99 7.57 -8.15
N ILE A 188 -6.36 6.74 -7.33
CA ILE A 188 -6.84 5.39 -7.00
C ILE A 188 -7.09 5.30 -5.49
N SER A 189 -8.11 4.54 -5.09
CA SER A 189 -8.40 4.31 -3.67
C SER A 189 -8.98 2.91 -3.43
N ASP A 190 -8.20 2.08 -2.73
CA ASP A 190 -8.66 0.81 -2.13
C ASP A 190 -9.00 0.99 -0.65
N MET A 191 -9.34 2.21 -0.23
CA MET A 191 -9.70 2.52 1.15
C MET A 191 -11.00 1.81 1.56
N ALA A 192 -11.06 1.31 2.79
CA ALA A 192 -12.28 0.77 3.40
C ALA A 192 -12.32 1.12 4.89
N PRO A 193 -13.49 1.41 5.45
CA PRO A 193 -13.64 1.56 6.89
C PRO A 193 -13.54 0.18 7.57
N ASN A 194 -13.36 0.17 8.89
CA ASN A 194 -13.55 -1.07 9.65
C ASN A 194 -15.03 -1.51 9.52
N PRO A 195 -15.29 -2.76 9.07
CA PRO A 195 -16.65 -3.24 8.89
C PRO A 195 -17.35 -3.37 10.23
N THR A 196 -18.59 -2.89 10.28
CA THR A 196 -19.49 -3.02 11.44
C THR A 196 -20.23 -4.35 11.43
N GLY A 197 -20.36 -4.97 10.25
CA GLY A 197 -21.19 -6.15 10.02
C GLY A 197 -22.61 -5.82 9.56
N ASP A 198 -23.00 -4.53 9.59
CA ASP A 198 -24.22 -4.03 8.97
C ASP A 198 -23.90 -3.51 7.56
N GLY A 199 -24.41 -4.19 6.54
CA GLY A 199 -24.12 -3.87 5.14
C GLY A 199 -24.59 -2.47 4.72
N GLY A 200 -25.66 -1.95 5.32
CA GLY A 200 -26.15 -0.61 5.03
C GLY A 200 -25.21 0.46 5.60
N ILE A 201 -24.85 0.33 6.88
CA ILE A 201 -23.92 1.26 7.54
C ILE A 201 -22.55 1.21 6.86
N ASP A 202 -22.06 0.01 6.55
CA ASP A 202 -20.78 -0.20 5.90
C ASP A 202 -20.75 0.43 4.49
N HIS A 203 -21.84 0.29 3.73
CA HIS A 203 -22.03 0.95 2.43
C HIS A 203 -21.97 2.48 2.53
N GLU A 204 -22.70 3.10 3.47
CA GLU A 204 -22.70 4.55 3.64
C GLU A 204 -21.30 5.08 4.02
N ARG A 205 -20.60 4.36 4.89
CA ARG A 205 -19.25 4.75 5.34
C ARG A 205 -18.24 4.74 4.20
N ILE A 206 -18.24 3.71 3.35
CA ILE A 206 -17.31 3.64 2.22
C ILE A 206 -17.68 4.64 1.11
N LEU A 207 -18.96 4.94 0.89
CA LEU A 207 -19.37 6.03 -0.01
C LEU A 207 -18.95 7.42 0.49
N SER A 208 -18.97 7.66 1.80
CA SER A 208 -18.46 8.90 2.40
C SER A 208 -16.96 9.08 2.14
N LEU A 209 -16.19 8.00 2.25
CA LEU A 209 -14.76 7.99 1.90
C LEU A 209 -14.54 8.28 0.41
N CYS A 210 -15.30 7.63 -0.48
CA CYS A 210 -15.23 7.90 -1.92
C CYS A 210 -15.61 9.34 -2.27
N SER A 211 -16.62 9.88 -1.60
CA SER A 211 -17.06 11.28 -1.75
C SER A 211 -15.96 12.25 -1.35
N THR A 212 -15.25 11.96 -0.25
CA THR A 212 -14.09 12.74 0.18
C THR A 212 -13.01 12.77 -0.90
N VAL A 213 -12.63 11.61 -1.46
CA VAL A 213 -11.61 11.53 -2.52
C VAL A 213 -12.04 12.33 -3.76
N LEU A 214 -13.30 12.18 -4.19
CA LEU A 214 -13.85 12.94 -5.31
C LEU A 214 -13.78 14.46 -5.07
N GLU A 215 -14.17 14.92 -3.89
CA GLU A 215 -14.14 16.34 -3.53
C GLU A 215 -12.72 16.92 -3.51
N LEU A 216 -11.76 16.17 -2.96
CA LEU A 216 -10.35 16.58 -2.95
C LEU A 216 -9.76 16.63 -4.36
N SER A 217 -10.24 15.75 -5.25
CA SER A 217 -9.73 15.62 -6.61
C SER A 217 -10.29 16.64 -7.59
N VAL A 218 -11.59 16.97 -7.46
CA VAL A 218 -12.33 17.77 -8.44
C VAL A 218 -12.71 19.15 -7.93
N LYS A 219 -13.08 19.30 -6.65
CA LYS A 219 -13.65 20.56 -6.12
C LYS A 219 -12.65 21.41 -5.34
N LYS A 220 -11.92 20.79 -4.41
CA LYS A 220 -10.98 21.48 -3.51
C LYS A 220 -9.57 21.60 -4.09
N SER A 221 -9.30 20.88 -5.18
CA SER A 221 -8.00 20.84 -5.87
C SER A 221 -6.83 20.61 -4.90
N VAL A 222 -7.03 19.73 -3.92
CA VAL A 222 -5.96 19.23 -3.05
C VAL A 222 -5.14 18.20 -3.82
N ILE A 223 -5.82 17.39 -4.62
CA ILE A 223 -5.26 16.39 -5.53
C ILE A 223 -5.71 16.77 -6.95
N PRO A 224 -5.22 17.87 -7.54
CA PRO A 224 -5.81 18.45 -8.73
C PRO A 224 -5.78 17.47 -9.92
N LEU A 225 -6.89 16.78 -10.15
CA LEU A 225 -7.00 15.78 -11.21
C LEU A 225 -7.09 16.49 -12.56
N VAL A 226 -6.24 16.10 -13.51
CA VAL A 226 -6.17 16.72 -14.84
C VAL A 226 -7.45 16.54 -15.63
N LYS A 227 -7.66 17.38 -16.64
CA LYS A 227 -8.61 17.08 -17.71
C LYS A 227 -8.24 15.75 -18.35
N ASN A 228 -9.24 14.93 -18.63
CA ASN A 228 -9.11 13.55 -19.07
C ASN A 228 -8.58 12.56 -18.01
N GLY A 229 -8.31 13.01 -16.78
CA GLY A 229 -7.82 12.16 -15.70
C GLY A 229 -8.83 11.11 -15.23
N THR A 230 -8.33 10.18 -14.42
CA THR A 230 -9.05 9.00 -13.96
C THR A 230 -9.19 8.96 -12.44
N LEU A 231 -10.37 8.56 -11.95
CA LEU A 231 -10.64 8.24 -10.56
C LEU A 231 -11.11 6.79 -10.44
N LEU A 232 -10.47 6.00 -9.58
CA LEU A 232 -10.85 4.63 -9.26
C LEU A 232 -11.08 4.50 -7.76
N CYS A 233 -12.30 4.15 -7.34
CA CYS A 233 -12.61 3.96 -5.93
C CYS A 233 -13.25 2.60 -5.66
N LYS A 234 -12.84 1.95 -4.58
CA LYS A 234 -13.56 0.81 -4.01
C LYS A 234 -14.84 1.27 -3.33
N ILE A 235 -15.92 0.54 -3.55
CA ILE A 235 -17.13 0.59 -2.73
C ILE A 235 -17.51 -0.82 -2.26
N TRP A 236 -18.40 -0.89 -1.29
CA TRP A 236 -19.22 -2.07 -1.05
C TRP A 236 -20.58 -1.81 -1.69
N ASP A 237 -21.06 -2.78 -2.46
CA ASP A 237 -22.31 -2.66 -3.20
C ASP A 237 -23.48 -2.41 -2.24
N GLY A 238 -24.42 -1.56 -2.65
CA GLY A 238 -25.52 -1.16 -1.79
C GLY A 238 -26.43 -0.08 -2.40
N PRO A 239 -27.48 0.33 -1.67
CA PRO A 239 -28.63 1.03 -2.24
C PRO A 239 -28.33 2.39 -2.91
N ARG A 240 -27.28 3.09 -2.48
CA ARG A 240 -26.91 4.42 -3.00
C ARG A 240 -25.78 4.39 -4.01
N ARG A 241 -25.39 3.21 -4.51
CA ARG A 241 -24.38 3.08 -5.57
C ARG A 241 -24.76 3.91 -6.80
N GLU A 242 -25.99 3.79 -7.28
CA GLU A 242 -26.49 4.46 -8.48
C GLU A 242 -26.48 5.99 -8.30
N GLU A 243 -26.88 6.49 -7.13
CA GLU A 243 -26.80 7.91 -6.78
C GLU A 243 -25.35 8.41 -6.89
N PHE A 244 -24.39 7.64 -6.36
CA PHE A 244 -22.98 8.01 -6.43
C PHE A 244 -22.40 7.92 -7.85
N ILE A 245 -22.85 6.96 -8.68
CA ILE A 245 -22.52 6.91 -10.11
C ILE A 245 -23.02 8.16 -10.83
N GLU A 246 -24.26 8.60 -10.58
CA GLU A 246 -24.80 9.82 -11.17
C GLU A 246 -24.04 11.08 -10.70
N ARG A 247 -23.53 11.08 -9.46
CA ARG A 247 -22.60 12.12 -9.00
C ARG A 247 -21.29 12.12 -9.80
N LEU A 248 -20.67 10.97 -10.04
CA LEU A 248 -19.45 10.84 -10.84
C LEU A 248 -19.66 11.30 -12.30
N LYS A 249 -20.80 10.97 -12.92
CA LYS A 249 -21.10 11.36 -14.31
C LYS A 249 -21.19 12.88 -14.53
N ARG A 250 -21.32 13.68 -13.47
CA ARG A 250 -21.28 15.16 -13.58
C ARG A 250 -19.88 15.68 -13.92
N ASP A 251 -18.85 14.97 -13.46
CA ASP A 251 -17.46 15.40 -13.57
C ASP A 251 -16.66 14.55 -14.57
N PHE A 252 -17.15 13.36 -14.94
CA PHE A 252 -16.45 12.38 -15.78
C PHE A 252 -17.29 11.94 -16.98
N GLY A 253 -16.62 11.76 -18.13
CA GLY A 253 -17.28 11.35 -19.37
C GLY A 253 -17.77 9.90 -19.40
N LYS A 254 -17.15 8.99 -18.62
CA LYS A 254 -17.62 7.60 -18.50
C LYS A 254 -17.40 7.06 -17.08
N VAL A 255 -18.35 6.26 -16.60
CA VAL A 255 -18.27 5.57 -15.31
C VAL A 255 -18.57 4.09 -15.51
N TYR A 256 -17.71 3.22 -14.99
CA TYR A 256 -17.84 1.77 -15.04
C TYR A 256 -17.89 1.18 -13.64
N THR A 257 -18.73 0.17 -13.45
CA THR A 257 -18.66 -0.71 -12.27
C THR A 257 -17.82 -1.93 -12.64
N VAL A 258 -16.77 -2.18 -11.85
CA VAL A 258 -15.76 -3.22 -12.12
C VAL A 258 -15.68 -4.16 -10.93
N LYS A 259 -15.80 -5.46 -11.20
CA LYS A 259 -15.55 -6.54 -10.23
C LYS A 259 -14.33 -7.36 -10.70
N PRO A 260 -13.13 -7.12 -10.16
CA PRO A 260 -11.96 -7.93 -10.47
C PRO A 260 -12.16 -9.39 -10.07
N LYS A 261 -11.55 -10.33 -10.80
CA LYS A 261 -11.51 -11.75 -10.44
C LYS A 261 -10.71 -11.97 -9.15
N ALA A 262 -9.74 -11.09 -8.88
CA ALA A 262 -9.01 -11.07 -7.62
C ALA A 262 -9.84 -10.64 -6.40
N SER A 263 -11.08 -10.13 -6.59
CA SER A 263 -12.03 -9.91 -5.51
C SER A 263 -12.72 -11.24 -5.14
N ARG A 264 -13.02 -11.43 -3.85
CA ARG A 264 -13.69 -12.66 -3.40
C ARG A 264 -15.14 -12.68 -3.85
N ASP A 265 -15.63 -13.86 -4.22
CA ASP A 265 -17.01 -14.07 -4.69
C ASP A 265 -18.07 -13.61 -3.68
N HIS A 266 -17.84 -13.89 -2.39
CA HIS A 266 -18.75 -13.52 -1.30
C HIS A 266 -18.56 -12.08 -0.79
N SER A 267 -17.64 -11.31 -1.38
CA SER A 267 -17.44 -9.91 -0.99
C SER A 267 -18.40 -9.02 -1.78
N ALA A 268 -19.06 -8.09 -1.08
CA ALA A 268 -19.81 -7.00 -1.70
C ALA A 268 -18.91 -5.96 -2.40
N GLU A 269 -17.59 -6.13 -2.37
CA GLU A 269 -16.63 -5.20 -2.99
C GLU A 269 -16.82 -5.09 -4.50
N VAL A 270 -17.01 -3.86 -4.99
CA VAL A 270 -16.92 -3.49 -6.41
C VAL A 270 -16.12 -2.20 -6.52
N TYR A 271 -15.60 -1.90 -7.70
CA TYR A 271 -14.85 -0.68 -7.98
C TYR A 271 -15.63 0.21 -8.94
N LEU A 272 -15.71 1.49 -8.64
CA LEU A 272 -16.23 2.49 -9.57
C LEU A 272 -15.05 3.16 -10.26
N LEU A 273 -14.95 2.96 -11.57
CA LEU A 273 -13.94 3.54 -12.43
C LEU A 273 -14.56 4.69 -13.23
N ALA A 274 -14.21 5.92 -12.88
CA ALA A 274 -14.61 7.13 -13.58
C ALA A 274 -13.43 7.65 -14.42
N ILE A 275 -13.62 7.75 -15.73
CA ILE A 275 -12.57 8.17 -16.67
C ILE A 275 -13.01 9.40 -17.45
N LYS A 276 -12.02 10.11 -17.97
CA LYS A 276 -12.19 11.34 -18.75
C LYS A 276 -12.84 12.46 -17.94
N LYS A 277 -12.16 12.95 -16.90
CA LYS A 277 -12.58 14.19 -16.20
C LYS A 277 -12.81 15.32 -17.21
N LEU A 278 -13.98 15.96 -17.16
CA LEU A 278 -14.48 16.87 -18.21
C LEU A 278 -13.81 18.25 -18.18
N LEU A 279 -13.72 18.85 -16.99
CA LEU A 279 -13.12 20.16 -16.70
C LEU A 279 -12.17 20.01 -15.52
#